data_AF-A0A417GGI8-F1
#
_entry.id   AF-A0A417GGI8-F1
#
_cell.length_a   1.000
_cell.length_b   1.000
_cell.length_c   1.000
_cell.angle_alpha   90.00
_cell.angle_beta   90.00
_cell.angle_gamma   90.00
#
_symmetry.space_group_name_H-M   'P 1'
#
loop_
_entity.id
_entity.type
_entity.pdbx_description
1 polymer ?
#
loop_
_entity_poly.entity_id
_entity_poly.type
_entity_poly.pdbx_seq_one_letter_code
_entity_poly.pdbx_strand_id
1 'polypeptide(L)'
;MLADIYKNKWIWMLLRGALLAGILFHSLVFFTINKFYPLSGANYSVELLEQRVSCRVFAETISGGCSGIFIFGSILLAFSILRNGSLRDIRRWFGYSALTVFLMFVCTVPFAMIDPSFRGDYLFPVWGNTLVLIVLFILMSAAYLIKSIWLGK
;
A
#
# COMPACT_ATOMS: atom_id res chain seq x y z
N MET A 1 -5.22 -21.73 16.02
CA MET A 1 -4.48 -20.50 16.38
C MET A 1 -4.76 -19.30 15.45
N LEU A 2 -5.05 -19.48 14.14
CA LEU A 2 -5.37 -18.37 13.21
C LEU A 2 -6.79 -17.75 13.32
N ALA A 3 -7.65 -18.29 14.18
CA ALA A 3 -9.09 -18.00 14.18
C ALA A 3 -9.46 -16.57 14.64
N ASP A 4 -8.56 -15.87 15.34
CA ASP A 4 -8.82 -14.57 15.99
C ASP A 4 -7.73 -13.53 15.75
N ILE A 5 -6.84 -13.75 14.78
CA ILE A 5 -5.74 -12.83 14.46
C ILE A 5 -6.26 -11.41 14.15
N TYR A 6 -7.42 -11.32 13.51
CA TYR A 6 -8.07 -10.03 13.20
C TYR A 6 -8.51 -9.23 14.43
N LYS A 7 -8.60 -9.84 15.62
CA LYS A 7 -8.93 -9.11 16.86
C LYS A 7 -7.72 -8.36 17.42
N ASN A 8 -6.50 -8.75 17.05
CA ASN A 8 -5.29 -8.11 17.56
C ASN A 8 -4.98 -6.82 16.78
N LYS A 9 -5.33 -5.68 17.36
CA LYS A 9 -5.08 -4.33 16.78
C LYS A 9 -3.63 -4.09 16.37
N TRP A 10 -2.65 -4.70 17.03
CA TRP A 10 -1.24 -4.51 16.72
C TRP A 10 -0.88 -5.04 15.34
N ILE A 11 -1.51 -6.13 14.90
CA ILE A 11 -1.26 -6.72 13.58
C ILE A 11 -1.68 -5.75 12.48
N TRP A 12 -2.87 -5.15 12.62
CA TRP A 12 -3.35 -4.11 11.69
C TRP A 12 -2.41 -2.91 11.65
N MET A 13 -1.95 -2.44 12.81
CA MET A 13 -1.04 -1.29 12.89
C MET A 13 0.33 -1.60 12.29
N LEU A 14 0.86 -2.80 12.52
CA LEU A 14 2.15 -3.23 11.97
C LEU A 14 2.09 -3.36 10.44
N LEU A 15 1.05 -3.99 9.91
CA LEU A 15 0.88 -4.13 8.45
C LEU A 15 0.78 -2.75 7.79
N ARG A 16 -0.08 -1.87 8.32
CA ARG A 16 -0.19 -0.50 7.81
C ARG A 16 1.13 0.27 7.95
N GLY A 17 1.78 0.17 9.12
CA GLY A 17 3.03 0.86 9.39
C GLY A 17 4.13 0.45 8.42
N ALA A 18 4.27 -0.85 8.15
CA ALA A 18 5.22 -1.37 7.18
C ALA A 18 4.95 -0.83 5.77
N LEU A 19 3.68 -0.82 5.33
CA LEU A 19 3.30 -0.25 4.03
C LEU A 19 3.66 1.24 3.93
N LEU A 20 3.22 2.04 4.92
CA LEU A 20 3.43 3.49 4.91
C LEU A 20 4.92 3.84 4.98
N ALA A 21 5.71 3.10 5.76
CA ALA A 21 7.15 3.27 5.81
C ALA A 21 7.79 2.99 4.44
N GLY A 22 7.39 1.92 3.75
CA GLY A 22 7.88 1.60 2.40
C GLY A 22 7.53 2.66 1.35
N ILE A 23 6.28 3.15 1.36
CA ILE A 23 5.82 4.19 0.43
C ILE A 23 6.50 5.53 0.70
N LEU A 24 6.63 5.92 1.96
CA LEU A 24 7.33 7.15 2.34
C LEU A 24 8.81 7.08 1.98
N PHE A 25 9.46 5.95 2.24
CA PHE A 25 10.86 5.71 1.85
C PHE A 25 11.04 5.84 0.34
N HIS A 26 10.18 5.21 -0.45
CA HIS A 26 10.20 5.34 -1.91
C HIS A 26 10.06 6.80 -2.35
N SER A 27 9.09 7.53 -1.80
CA SER A 27 8.86 8.94 -2.15
C SER A 27 10.05 9.83 -1.79
N LEU A 28 10.68 9.60 -0.63
CA LEU A 28 11.87 10.33 -0.19
C LEU A 28 13.08 10.06 -1.09
N VAL A 29 13.36 8.80 -1.39
CA VAL A 29 14.48 8.42 -2.27
C VAL A 29 14.26 9.01 -3.66
N PHE A 30 13.05 8.88 -4.20
CA PHE A 30 12.75 9.37 -5.54
C PHE A 30 12.82 10.89 -5.63
N PHE A 31 12.33 11.61 -4.62
CA PHE A 31 12.52 13.06 -4.49
C PHE A 31 13.99 13.46 -4.40
N THR A 32 14.79 12.74 -3.62
CA THR A 32 16.23 12.98 -3.50
C THR A 32 16.92 12.79 -4.84
N ILE A 33 16.63 11.71 -5.55
CA ILE A 33 17.18 11.43 -6.88
C ILE A 33 16.82 12.55 -7.86
N ASN A 34 15.55 12.96 -7.94
CA ASN A 34 15.13 13.98 -8.91
C ASN A 34 15.71 15.36 -8.59
N LYS A 35 15.95 15.67 -7.31
CA LYS A 35 16.53 16.95 -6.90
C LYS A 35 18.04 17.02 -7.12
N PHE A 36 18.78 15.96 -6.80
CA PHE A 36 20.24 15.95 -6.85
C PHE A 36 20.82 15.38 -8.15
N TYR A 37 20.06 14.60 -8.90
CA TYR A 37 20.47 13.95 -10.15
C TYR A 37 19.43 14.20 -11.26
N PRO A 38 19.24 15.47 -11.70
CA PRO A 38 18.23 15.82 -12.69
C PRO A 38 18.53 15.21 -14.06
N LEU A 39 17.46 14.85 -14.79
CA LEU A 39 17.52 14.26 -16.14
C LEU A 39 17.97 15.24 -17.24
N SER A 40 18.21 16.51 -16.91
CA SER A 40 18.54 17.56 -17.88
C SER A 40 19.69 18.43 -17.37
N GLY A 41 20.76 18.54 -18.15
CA GLY A 41 21.90 19.43 -17.87
C GLY A 41 23.11 19.11 -18.74
N ALA A 42 24.06 20.04 -18.82
CA ALA A 42 25.26 19.93 -19.66
C ALA A 42 26.24 18.81 -19.23
N ASN A 43 26.04 18.19 -18.06
CA ASN A 43 26.90 17.16 -17.47
C ASN A 43 26.20 15.79 -17.32
N TYR A 44 25.19 15.49 -18.14
CA TYR A 44 24.50 14.20 -18.09
C TYR A 44 25.42 13.09 -18.61
N SER A 45 26.06 12.33 -17.72
CA SER A 45 26.92 11.18 -18.03
C SER A 45 26.16 9.86 -17.90
N VAL A 46 26.65 8.83 -18.59
CA VAL A 46 26.10 7.46 -18.50
C VAL A 46 26.16 6.92 -17.06
N GLU A 47 27.23 7.21 -16.33
CA GLU A 47 27.41 6.79 -14.93
C GLU A 47 26.32 7.38 -13.99
N LEU A 48 25.94 8.65 -14.18
CA LEU A 48 24.88 9.28 -13.39
C LEU A 48 23.51 8.65 -13.69
N LEU A 49 23.27 8.26 -14.94
CA LEU A 49 22.06 7.54 -15.33
C LEU A 49 22.00 6.16 -14.68
N GLU A 50 23.10 5.41 -14.69
CA GLU A 50 23.17 4.09 -14.04
C GLU A 50 22.92 4.18 -12.53
N GLN A 51 23.54 5.15 -11.85
CA GLN A 51 23.30 5.40 -10.42
C GLN A 51 21.83 5.72 -10.14
N ARG A 52 21.22 6.58 -10.96
CA ARG A 52 19.80 6.95 -10.84
C ARG A 52 18.89 5.74 -10.96
N VAL A 53 19.13 4.89 -11.97
CA VAL A 53 18.35 3.65 -12.17
C VAL A 53 18.55 2.70 -10.98
N SER A 54 19.79 2.51 -10.52
CA SER A 54 20.10 1.65 -9.39
C SER A 54 19.38 2.08 -8.10
N CYS A 55 19.44 3.36 -7.75
CA CYS A 55 18.74 3.89 -6.58
C CYS A 55 17.22 3.78 -6.70
N ARG A 56 16.67 4.01 -7.91
CA ARG A 56 15.23 3.82 -8.18
C ARG A 56 14.81 2.38 -7.96
N VAL A 57 15.50 1.42 -8.57
CA VAL A 57 15.20 -0.02 -8.44
C VAL A 57 15.31 -0.48 -6.99
N PHE A 58 16.31 0.01 -6.25
CA PHE A 58 16.44 -0.29 -4.82
C PHE A 58 15.23 0.22 -4.01
N ALA A 59 14.80 1.46 -4.24
CA ALA A 59 13.63 2.03 -3.58
C ALA A 59 12.33 1.30 -3.94
N GLU A 60 12.14 0.95 -5.21
CA GLU A 60 11.02 0.14 -5.69
C GLU A 60 11.01 -1.25 -5.06
N THR A 61 12.17 -1.89 -4.90
CA THR A 61 12.30 -3.22 -4.29
C THR A 61 11.88 -3.20 -2.82
N ILE A 62 12.33 -2.21 -2.04
CA ILE A 62 11.95 -2.07 -0.62
C ILE A 62 10.45 -1.79 -0.50
N SER A 63 9.93 -0.84 -1.26
CA SER A 63 8.50 -0.49 -1.26
C SER A 63 7.61 -1.66 -1.72
N GLY A 64 8.06 -2.40 -2.73
CA GLY A 64 7.42 -3.62 -3.21
C GLY A 64 7.39 -4.72 -2.14
N GLY A 65 8.49 -4.92 -1.42
CA GLY A 65 8.55 -5.85 -0.29
C GLY A 65 7.56 -5.49 0.83
N CYS A 66 7.53 -4.22 1.23
CA CYS A 66 6.55 -3.71 2.20
C CYS A 66 5.10 -3.89 1.73
N SER A 67 4.84 -3.60 0.45
CA SER A 67 3.53 -3.82 -0.17
C SER A 67 3.14 -5.29 -0.18
N GLY A 68 4.06 -6.20 -0.50
CA GLY A 68 3.85 -7.64 -0.48
C GLY A 68 3.46 -8.16 0.91
N ILE A 69 4.19 -7.74 1.96
CA ILE A 69 3.87 -8.09 3.36
C ILE A 69 2.46 -7.59 3.72
N PHE A 70 2.16 -6.34 3.38
CA PHE A 70 0.85 -5.74 3.64
C PHE A 70 -0.29 -6.48 2.93
N ILE A 71 -0.13 -6.79 1.65
CA ILE A 71 -1.13 -7.50 0.83
C ILE A 71 -1.37 -8.89 1.40
N PHE A 72 -0.30 -9.65 1.64
CA PHE A 72 -0.42 -11.00 2.21
C PHE A 72 -1.10 -10.98 3.59
N GLY A 73 -0.68 -10.07 4.47
CA GLY A 73 -1.32 -9.89 5.77
C GLY A 73 -2.79 -9.49 5.66
N SER A 74 -3.14 -8.62 4.71
CA SER A 74 -4.52 -8.18 4.47
C SER A 74 -5.40 -9.32 3.95
N ILE A 75 -4.88 -10.21 3.11
CA ILE A 75 -5.57 -11.43 2.66
C ILE A 75 -5.85 -12.35 3.84
N LEU A 76 -4.85 -12.60 4.70
CA LEU A 76 -5.03 -13.45 5.88
C LEU A 76 -6.06 -12.86 6.87
N LEU A 77 -6.03 -11.54 7.08
CA LEU A 77 -7.02 -10.84 7.90
C LEU A 77 -8.43 -10.96 7.31
N ALA A 78 -8.59 -10.70 6.01
CA ALA A 78 -9.86 -10.83 5.31
C ALA A 78 -10.43 -12.25 5.43
N PHE A 79 -9.59 -13.28 5.21
CA PHE A 79 -9.97 -14.68 5.36
C PHE A 79 -10.41 -15.02 6.80
N SER A 80 -9.66 -14.56 7.80
CA SER A 80 -9.98 -14.78 9.22
C SER A 80 -11.32 -14.14 9.61
N ILE A 81 -11.60 -12.92 9.12
CA ILE A 81 -12.88 -12.22 9.31
C ILE A 81 -14.03 -12.96 8.60
N LEU A 82 -13.86 -13.44 7.38
CA LEU A 82 -14.92 -14.17 6.67
C LEU A 82 -15.32 -15.47 7.38
N ARG A 83 -14.33 -16.17 7.94
CA ARG A 83 -14.57 -17.43 8.65
C ARG A 83 -15.32 -17.22 9.96
N ASN A 84 -14.80 -16.33 10.82
CA ASN A 84 -15.22 -16.24 12.23
C ASN A 84 -15.74 -14.85 12.65
N GLY A 85 -15.65 -13.86 11.78
CA GLY A 85 -16.00 -12.47 12.07
C GLY A 85 -17.49 -12.19 11.90
N SER A 86 -17.89 -11.06 12.46
CA SER A 86 -19.24 -10.49 12.35
C SER A 86 -19.30 -9.35 11.33
N LEU A 87 -20.50 -8.86 11.00
CA LEU A 87 -20.68 -7.67 10.17
C LEU A 87 -19.91 -6.45 10.72
N ARG A 88 -19.80 -6.33 12.05
CA ARG A 88 -19.05 -5.27 12.71
C ARG A 88 -17.56 -5.32 12.36
N ASP A 89 -17.00 -6.51 12.19
CA ASP A 89 -15.59 -6.70 11.87
C ASP A 89 -15.30 -6.39 10.40
N ILE A 90 -16.24 -6.67 9.50
CA ILE A 90 -16.17 -6.22 8.10
C ILE A 90 -16.19 -4.69 8.02
N ARG A 91 -17.08 -4.03 8.79
CA ARG A 91 -17.13 -2.57 8.84
C ARG A 91 -15.83 -1.95 9.39
N ARG A 92 -15.21 -2.60 10.38
CA ARG A 92 -13.88 -2.22 10.89
C ARG A 92 -12.79 -2.39 9.83
N TRP A 93 -12.81 -3.49 9.08
CA TRP A 93 -11.88 -3.71 7.98
C TRP A 93 -12.03 -2.63 6.90
N PHE A 94 -13.27 -2.24 6.56
CA PHE A 94 -13.51 -1.14 5.61
C PHE A 94 -12.93 0.19 6.10
N GLY A 95 -13.20 0.57 7.36
CA GLY A 95 -12.61 1.78 7.94
C GLY A 95 -11.08 1.73 7.99
N TYR A 96 -10.51 0.55 8.25
CA TYR A 96 -9.07 0.33 8.18
C TYR A 96 -8.52 0.54 6.77
N SER A 97 -9.16 -0.01 5.75
CA SER A 97 -8.74 0.09 4.35
C SER A 97 -8.84 1.53 3.85
N ALA A 98 -9.96 2.22 4.13
CA ALA A 98 -10.16 3.62 3.76
C ALA A 98 -9.11 4.55 4.39
N LEU A 99 -8.85 4.38 5.69
CA LEU A 99 -7.82 5.15 6.38
C LEU A 99 -6.41 4.83 5.83
N THR A 100 -6.15 3.59 5.45
CA THR A 100 -4.86 3.21 4.85
C THR A 100 -4.67 3.91 3.51
N VAL A 101 -5.67 3.92 2.64
CA VAL A 101 -5.64 4.65 1.36
C VAL A 101 -5.40 6.14 1.58
N PHE A 102 -6.14 6.76 2.50
CA PHE A 102 -5.93 8.17 2.85
C PHE A 102 -4.48 8.45 3.27
N LEU A 103 -3.91 7.64 4.16
CA LEU A 103 -2.54 7.82 4.63
C LEU A 103 -1.50 7.57 3.53
N MET A 104 -1.74 6.66 2.58
CA MET A 104 -0.86 6.48 1.41
C MET A 104 -0.79 7.75 0.57
N PHE A 105 -1.92 8.45 0.38
CA PHE A 105 -1.93 9.75 -0.30
C PHE A 105 -1.18 10.81 0.51
N VAL A 106 -1.33 10.85 1.83
CA VAL A 106 -0.56 11.77 2.69
C VAL A 106 0.95 11.57 2.53
N CYS A 107 1.41 10.33 2.32
CA CYS A 107 2.83 10.03 2.11
C CYS A 107 3.38 10.46 0.74
N THR A 108 2.53 10.58 -0.30
CA THR A 108 2.98 10.71 -1.69
C THR A 108 2.58 12.04 -2.34
N VAL A 109 1.39 12.56 -2.03
CA VAL A 109 0.84 13.80 -2.61
C VAL A 109 1.72 15.02 -2.37
N PRO A 110 2.29 15.25 -1.18
CA PRO A 110 3.20 16.39 -0.97
C PRO A 110 4.38 16.38 -1.94
N PHE A 111 4.99 15.21 -2.19
CA PHE A 111 6.10 15.08 -3.13
C PHE A 111 5.66 15.28 -4.57
N ALA A 112 4.52 14.71 -4.96
CA ALA A 112 3.93 14.88 -6.29
C ALA A 112 3.51 16.33 -6.59
N MET A 113 3.21 17.13 -5.55
CA MET A 113 2.94 18.56 -5.68
C MET A 113 4.23 19.38 -5.85
N ILE A 114 5.30 19.03 -5.14
CA ILE A 114 6.60 19.72 -5.19
C ILE A 114 7.36 19.37 -6.48
N ASP A 115 7.22 18.15 -6.99
CA ASP A 115 7.86 17.67 -8.22
C ASP A 115 6.83 17.18 -9.26
N PRO A 116 6.17 18.10 -9.98
CA PRO A 116 5.07 17.78 -10.89
C PRO A 116 5.46 16.87 -12.06
N SER A 117 6.71 16.95 -12.50
CA SER A 117 7.20 16.22 -13.67
C SER A 117 7.18 14.71 -13.47
N PHE A 118 7.22 14.24 -12.22
CA PHE A 118 7.20 12.82 -11.89
C PHE A 118 6.03 12.39 -11.01
N ARG A 119 4.91 13.12 -11.04
CA ARG A 119 3.67 12.78 -10.30
C ARG A 119 3.26 11.32 -10.40
N GLY A 120 3.36 10.75 -11.60
CA GLY A 120 2.98 9.37 -11.87
C GLY A 120 3.82 8.38 -11.05
N ASP A 121 5.13 8.60 -10.97
CA ASP A 121 6.05 7.73 -10.24
C ASP A 121 5.78 7.79 -8.72
N TYR A 122 5.52 8.97 -8.15
CA TYR A 122 5.17 9.10 -6.73
C TYR A 122 3.87 8.39 -6.37
N LEU A 123 2.87 8.45 -7.24
CA LEU A 123 1.56 7.85 -7.00
C LEU A 123 1.53 6.37 -7.33
N PHE A 124 2.47 5.85 -8.14
CA PHE A 124 2.52 4.46 -8.60
C PHE A 124 2.33 3.42 -7.46
N PRO A 125 3.04 3.51 -6.32
CA PRO A 125 2.84 2.58 -5.21
C PRO A 125 1.43 2.64 -4.58
N VAL A 126 0.74 3.79 -4.68
CA VAL A 126 -0.61 3.98 -4.14
C VAL A 126 -1.64 3.25 -4.99
N TRP A 127 -1.53 3.31 -6.32
CA TRP A 127 -2.50 2.70 -7.24
C TRP A 127 -2.61 1.18 -7.05
N GLY A 128 -1.47 0.48 -7.04
CA GLY A 128 -1.45 -0.97 -6.90
C GLY A 128 -2.06 -1.44 -5.58
N ASN A 129 -1.66 -0.84 -4.47
CA ASN A 129 -2.19 -1.18 -3.14
C ASN A 129 -3.67 -0.82 -2.99
N THR A 130 -4.10 0.33 -3.54
CA THR A 130 -5.52 0.74 -3.50
C THR A 130 -6.40 -0.23 -4.29
N LEU A 131 -5.95 -0.66 -5.48
CA LEU A 131 -6.68 -1.63 -6.30
C LEU A 131 -6.86 -2.96 -5.57
N VAL A 132 -5.81 -3.46 -4.92
CA VAL A 132 -5.90 -4.70 -4.12
C VAL A 132 -6.91 -4.56 -2.97
N LEU A 133 -6.91 -3.43 -2.25
CA LEU A 133 -7.87 -3.20 -1.18
C LEU A 133 -9.32 -3.11 -1.70
N ILE A 134 -9.54 -2.51 -2.87
CA ILE A 134 -10.86 -2.48 -3.52
C ILE A 134 -11.30 -3.90 -3.89
N VAL A 135 -10.42 -4.71 -4.48
CA VAL A 135 -10.73 -6.11 -4.84
C VAL A 135 -11.07 -6.92 -3.59
N LEU A 136 -10.26 -6.82 -2.53
CA LEU A 136 -10.55 -7.50 -1.27
C LEU A 136 -11.88 -7.06 -0.65
N PHE A 137 -12.21 -5.77 -0.75
CA PHE A 137 -13.49 -5.25 -0.28
C PHE A 137 -14.68 -5.90 -1.02
N ILE A 138 -14.61 -5.96 -2.35
CA ILE A 138 -15.66 -6.55 -3.19
C ILE A 138 -15.81 -8.04 -2.84
N LEU A 139 -14.70 -8.77 -2.78
CA LEU A 139 -14.70 -10.20 -2.46
C LEU A 139 -15.27 -10.48 -1.07
N MET A 140 -14.88 -9.70 -0.06
CA MET A 140 -15.42 -9.85 1.30
C MET A 140 -16.91 -9.56 1.36
N SER A 141 -17.37 -8.51 0.67
CA SER A 141 -18.78 -8.13 0.64
C SER A 141 -19.63 -9.19 -0.05
N ALA A 142 -19.18 -9.71 -1.20
CA ALA A 142 -19.85 -10.78 -1.92
C ALA A 142 -19.90 -12.08 -1.09
N ALA A 143 -18.78 -12.48 -0.49
CA ALA A 143 -18.70 -13.67 0.34
C ALA A 143 -19.62 -13.58 1.58
N TYR A 144 -19.72 -12.40 2.19
CA TYR A 144 -20.64 -12.19 3.30
C TYR A 144 -22.11 -12.26 2.88
N LEU A 145 -22.47 -11.65 1.73
CA LEU A 145 -23.83 -11.72 1.19
C LEU A 145 -24.25 -13.16 0.89
N ILE A 146 -23.37 -13.95 0.29
CA ILE A 146 -23.63 -15.38 0.02
C ILE A 146 -23.84 -16.11 1.36
N LYS A 147 -22.98 -15.85 2.36
CA LYS A 147 -23.09 -16.46 3.69
C LYS A 147 -24.40 -16.09 4.39
N SER A 148 -24.90 -14.86 4.26
CA SER A 148 -26.18 -14.46 4.87
C SER A 148 -27.37 -15.14 4.19
N ILE A 149 -27.38 -15.19 2.86
CA ILE A 149 -28.43 -15.88 2.08
C ILE A 149 -28.50 -17.37 2.44
N TRP A 150 -27.35 -18.06 2.50
CA TRP A 150 -27.29 -19.50 2.79
C TRP A 150 -27.60 -19.87 4.24
N LEU A 151 -27.30 -18.97 5.20
CA LEU A 151 -27.54 -19.23 6.63
C LEU A 151 -28.90 -18.73 7.12
N GLY A 152 -29.78 -18.23 6.24
CA GLY A 152 -31.14 -17.80 6.58
C GLY A 152 -31.17 -16.69 7.63
N LYS A 153 -30.22 -15.75 7.57
CA LYS A 153 -30.21 -14.52 8.38
C LYS A 153 -30.36 -13.28 7.52
#